data_AF-A0A3B9E8S4-F1
#
_entry.id   AF-A0A3B9E8S4-F1
#
_cell.length_a   1.000
_cell.length_b   1.000
_cell.length_c   1.000
_cell.angle_alpha   90.00
_cell.angle_beta   90.00
_cell.angle_gamma   90.00
#
_symmetry.space_group_name_H-M   'P 1'
#
loop_
_entity.id
_entity.type
_entity.pdbx_description
1 polymer ?
#
loop_
_entity_poly.entity_id
_entity_poly.type
_entity_poly.pdbx_seq_one_letter_code
_entity_poly.pdbx_strand_id
1 'polypeptide(L)'
;MKTTLKTDITVKDICEGFVYNELEGKGLFGLSGKLTIQPEYQRNYIYASDGGKKEVAVIESLLKEYPLGLIYFNKVSDEKLEVLDGQQRITSFGRFIAGKFAIKDDDGNEQYFSGMAKDKQTRILKTKLTIYECEGKESEIKEWFKTINIAGVPLNEQELLNAIYSGPFVTLGKAEFSNSQNANIQKWSAYVKGSANRQDFMERALDWVSKGNISDYMSQHRKDENINELKTYFNSVIEWASSVFKDVQREMCGIEWGRLYEEYHKKSYNPAKVSAEAQELYADPYIKNRKGIFEYILGGSVDTKLLEVRVFDEATKKTVYAAQTKKAETKGKSNCPLCAVGHDANKSKIWKLDEMDADHVTAWSKGGGTNAKNCQMLCKTHNRAKGNR
;
A
#
# COMPACT_ATOMS: atom_id res chain seq x y z
N MET A 1 -27.61 2.02 23.93
CA MET A 1 -27.79 2.83 22.71
C MET A 1 -29.26 2.91 22.35
N LYS A 2 -29.78 4.11 22.10
CA LYS A 2 -31.17 4.39 21.70
C LYS A 2 -31.20 4.72 20.21
N THR A 3 -32.20 4.22 19.47
CA THR A 3 -32.32 4.47 18.03
C THR A 3 -33.71 4.98 17.67
N THR A 4 -33.80 5.87 16.68
CA THR A 4 -35.05 6.41 16.15
C THR A 4 -35.00 6.39 14.63
N LEU A 5 -35.98 5.75 14.00
CA LEU A 5 -36.09 5.68 12.54
C LEU A 5 -36.68 6.98 11.98
N LYS A 6 -36.04 7.54 10.97
CA LYS A 6 -36.46 8.69 10.17
C LYS A 6 -36.60 8.25 8.71
N THR A 7 -37.74 8.52 8.11
CA THR A 7 -38.07 8.17 6.71
C THR A 7 -38.65 9.34 5.93
N ASP A 8 -38.68 10.51 6.55
CA ASP A 8 -39.19 11.77 6.05
C ASP A 8 -38.10 12.67 5.45
N ILE A 9 -36.83 12.44 5.81
CA ILE A 9 -35.67 13.20 5.32
C ILE A 9 -35.35 12.79 3.87
N THR A 10 -35.21 13.78 2.99
CA THR A 10 -34.90 13.60 1.58
C THR A 10 -33.43 13.90 1.25
N VAL A 11 -33.00 13.51 0.05
CA VAL A 11 -31.71 13.92 -0.51
C VAL A 11 -31.56 15.44 -0.54
N LYS A 12 -32.62 16.18 -0.90
CA LYS A 12 -32.61 17.64 -0.88
C LYS A 12 -32.25 18.15 0.52
N ASP A 13 -32.93 17.66 1.55
CA ASP A 13 -32.74 18.12 2.93
C ASP A 13 -31.29 17.88 3.39
N ILE A 14 -30.73 16.68 3.13
CA ILE A 14 -29.32 16.40 3.44
C ILE A 14 -28.38 17.38 2.73
N CYS A 15 -28.67 17.72 1.47
CA CYS A 15 -27.86 18.60 0.66
C CYS A 15 -28.03 20.11 0.97
N GLU A 16 -29.02 20.50 1.77
CA GLU A 16 -29.13 21.89 2.21
C GLU A 16 -27.90 22.28 3.04
N GLY A 17 -27.24 23.36 2.66
CA GLY A 17 -25.96 23.75 3.27
C GLY A 17 -24.82 22.75 3.04
N PHE A 18 -24.89 21.91 2.00
CA PHE A 18 -23.82 20.97 1.68
C PHE A 18 -22.51 21.70 1.40
N VAL A 19 -21.45 21.32 2.11
CA VAL A 19 -20.10 21.84 1.89
C VAL A 19 -19.15 20.68 1.61
N TYR A 20 -18.39 20.80 0.53
CA TYR A 20 -17.33 19.87 0.17
C TYR A 20 -16.00 20.61 0.06
N ASN A 21 -15.00 20.15 0.82
CA ASN A 21 -13.63 20.63 0.73
C ASN A 21 -12.89 19.81 -0.32
N GLU A 22 -12.62 20.41 -1.49
CA GLU A 22 -11.86 19.77 -2.57
C GLU A 22 -10.44 19.42 -2.14
N LEU A 23 -9.78 20.33 -1.41
CA LEU A 23 -8.39 20.16 -0.98
C LEU A 23 -8.23 18.96 -0.06
N GLU A 24 -9.18 18.75 0.86
CA GLU A 24 -9.16 17.64 1.80
C GLU A 24 -9.90 16.39 1.29
N GLY A 25 -10.60 16.49 0.15
CA GLY A 25 -11.45 15.43 -0.35
C GLY A 25 -12.60 15.07 0.60
N LYS A 26 -13.16 16.05 1.31
CA LYS A 26 -13.99 15.85 2.50
C LYS A 26 -15.36 16.51 2.41
N GLY A 27 -16.42 15.74 2.68
CA GLY A 27 -17.75 16.27 2.96
C GLY A 27 -17.80 16.86 4.36
N LEU A 28 -18.02 18.17 4.49
CA LEU A 28 -17.97 18.87 5.76
C LEU A 28 -19.35 18.88 6.43
N PHE A 29 -20.31 19.54 5.82
CA PHE A 29 -21.62 19.82 6.43
C PHE A 29 -22.78 19.51 5.49
N GLY A 30 -23.95 19.28 6.07
CA GLY A 30 -25.26 19.13 5.40
C GLY A 30 -26.40 19.42 6.40
N LEU A 31 -27.65 19.22 6.00
CA LEU A 31 -28.84 19.56 6.81
C LEU A 31 -28.75 20.99 7.40
N SER A 32 -28.41 21.97 6.58
CA SER A 32 -28.24 23.38 6.97
C SER A 32 -27.24 23.59 8.12
N GLY A 33 -26.16 22.79 8.14
CA GLY A 33 -25.10 22.85 9.15
C GLY A 33 -25.33 21.93 10.36
N LYS A 34 -26.51 21.30 10.48
CA LYS A 34 -26.83 20.36 11.57
C LYS A 34 -26.08 19.04 11.45
N LEU A 35 -25.76 18.59 10.24
CA LEU A 35 -25.07 17.33 9.99
C LEU A 35 -23.60 17.56 9.67
N THR A 36 -22.71 16.95 10.44
CA THR A 36 -21.31 16.76 10.06
C THR A 36 -21.19 15.48 9.25
N ILE A 37 -20.85 15.59 7.96
CA ILE A 37 -20.89 14.47 7.01
C ILE A 37 -19.71 13.52 7.21
N GLN A 38 -18.52 14.06 7.49
CA GLN A 38 -17.32 13.28 7.73
C GLN A 38 -16.69 13.72 9.05
N PRO A 39 -17.25 13.27 10.20
CA PRO A 39 -16.61 13.45 11.50
C PRO A 39 -15.22 12.79 11.50
N GLU A 40 -14.42 13.11 12.51
CA GLU A 40 -13.00 12.76 12.57
C GLU A 40 -12.72 11.26 12.42
N TYR A 41 -13.56 10.42 13.03
CA TYR A 41 -13.44 8.96 13.02
C TYR A 41 -13.84 8.30 11.69
N GLN A 42 -14.40 9.04 10.73
CA GLN A 42 -14.71 8.51 9.40
C GLN A 42 -13.49 8.48 8.48
N ARG A 43 -13.42 7.48 7.60
CA ARG A 43 -12.40 7.41 6.56
C ARG A 43 -12.57 8.49 5.49
N ASN A 44 -11.59 8.63 4.62
CA ASN A 44 -11.65 9.55 3.48
C ASN A 44 -12.75 9.15 2.49
N TYR A 45 -13.19 10.10 1.68
CA TYR A 45 -14.08 9.80 0.58
C TYR A 45 -13.35 9.00 -0.49
N ILE A 46 -13.71 7.73 -0.66
CA ILE A 46 -13.05 6.79 -1.57
C ILE A 46 -13.90 6.43 -2.79
N TYR A 47 -15.18 6.81 -2.85
CA TYR A 47 -16.04 6.46 -3.99
C TYR A 47 -15.65 7.20 -5.29
N ALA A 48 -14.93 8.32 -5.19
CA ALA A 48 -14.29 9.00 -6.33
C ALA A 48 -13.01 8.30 -6.83
N SER A 49 -12.46 7.35 -6.07
CA SER A 49 -11.31 6.56 -6.52
C SER A 49 -11.73 5.60 -7.66
N ASP A 50 -10.76 5.04 -8.36
CA ASP A 50 -10.98 4.09 -9.48
C ASP A 50 -11.91 4.63 -10.59
N GLY A 51 -11.81 5.94 -10.86
CA GLY A 51 -12.59 6.62 -11.90
C GLY A 51 -14.04 6.91 -11.52
N GLY A 52 -14.38 6.97 -10.23
CA GLY A 52 -15.70 7.43 -9.76
C GLY A 52 -16.85 6.44 -9.99
N LYS A 53 -16.57 5.18 -10.32
CA LYS A 53 -17.62 4.19 -10.65
C LYS A 53 -18.65 4.01 -9.52
N LYS A 54 -18.20 4.08 -8.26
CA LYS A 54 -19.08 3.92 -7.09
C LYS A 54 -19.93 5.15 -6.83
N GLU A 55 -19.40 6.35 -7.01
CA GLU A 55 -20.20 7.58 -6.87
C GLU A 55 -21.24 7.71 -7.98
N VAL A 56 -20.90 7.30 -9.20
CA VAL A 56 -21.86 7.17 -10.32
C VAL A 56 -22.97 6.18 -10.00
N ALA A 57 -22.64 4.99 -9.47
CA ALA A 57 -23.64 3.97 -9.11
C ALA A 57 -24.65 4.45 -8.05
N VAL A 58 -24.25 5.34 -7.14
CA VAL A 58 -25.17 5.98 -6.18
C VAL A 58 -26.20 6.83 -6.93
N ILE A 59 -25.78 7.63 -7.91
CA ILE A 59 -26.69 8.48 -8.69
C ILE A 59 -27.61 7.63 -9.57
N GLU A 60 -27.07 6.59 -10.21
CA GLU A 60 -27.89 5.64 -10.97
C GLU A 60 -28.98 4.99 -10.11
N SER A 61 -28.65 4.63 -8.87
CA SER A 61 -29.61 4.06 -7.92
C SER A 61 -30.73 5.06 -7.60
N LEU A 62 -30.39 6.33 -7.39
CA LEU A 62 -31.37 7.41 -7.19
C LEU A 62 -32.28 7.60 -8.40
N LEU A 63 -31.72 7.55 -9.62
CA LEU A 63 -32.48 7.68 -10.86
C LEU A 63 -33.43 6.50 -11.12
N LYS A 64 -33.06 5.31 -10.66
CA LYS A 64 -33.87 4.07 -10.72
C LYS A 64 -34.81 3.91 -9.54
N GLU A 65 -34.83 4.87 -8.60
CA GLU A 65 -35.66 4.84 -7.38
C GLU A 65 -35.34 3.62 -6.49
N TYR A 66 -34.11 3.12 -6.58
CA TYR A 66 -33.62 2.04 -5.73
C TYR A 66 -33.22 2.58 -4.35
N PRO A 67 -33.49 1.85 -3.26
CA PRO A 67 -33.11 2.28 -1.93
C PRO A 67 -31.58 2.37 -1.84
N LEU A 68 -31.07 3.51 -1.34
CA LEU A 68 -29.63 3.69 -1.11
C LEU A 68 -29.09 2.86 0.07
N GLY A 69 -29.94 2.08 0.74
CA GLY A 69 -29.63 1.36 1.96
C GLY A 69 -29.79 2.22 3.22
N LEU A 70 -29.70 1.59 4.39
CA LEU A 70 -29.79 2.28 5.68
C LEU A 70 -28.61 3.23 5.87
N ILE A 71 -28.88 4.39 6.46
CA ILE A 71 -27.89 5.39 6.88
C ILE A 71 -28.03 5.54 8.40
N TYR A 72 -26.90 5.77 9.09
CA TYR A 72 -26.88 5.94 10.53
C TYR A 72 -26.28 7.29 10.89
N PHE A 73 -26.97 8.05 11.73
CA PHE A 73 -26.48 9.28 12.33
C PHE A 73 -26.27 9.07 13.82
N ASN A 74 -25.18 9.58 14.36
CA ASN A 74 -24.97 9.77 15.77
C ASN A 74 -25.49 11.16 16.18
N LYS A 75 -26.42 11.21 17.14
CA LYS A 75 -26.96 12.44 17.70
C LYS A 75 -26.05 12.91 18.85
N VAL A 76 -25.23 13.90 18.56
CA VAL A 76 -24.29 14.50 19.54
C VAL A 76 -25.01 15.48 20.45
N SER A 77 -25.97 16.23 19.90
CA SER A 77 -26.91 17.09 20.63
C SER A 77 -28.18 17.27 19.81
N ASP A 78 -29.18 17.99 20.34
CA ASP A 78 -30.43 18.25 19.61
C ASP A 78 -30.23 18.96 18.27
N GLU A 79 -29.17 19.77 18.15
CA GLU A 79 -28.83 20.53 16.94
C GLU A 79 -27.55 20.04 16.24
N LYS A 80 -27.00 18.89 16.65
CA LYS A 80 -25.78 18.36 16.03
C LYS A 80 -25.86 16.86 15.79
N LEU A 81 -25.77 16.49 14.52
CA LEU A 81 -25.70 15.12 14.02
C LEU A 81 -24.34 14.87 13.38
N GLU A 82 -23.85 13.64 13.51
CA GLU A 82 -22.63 13.17 12.87
C GLU A 82 -22.90 11.88 12.12
N VAL A 83 -22.39 11.73 10.90
CA VAL A 83 -22.59 10.48 10.15
C VAL A 83 -21.82 9.34 10.82
N LEU A 84 -22.55 8.27 11.14
CA LEU A 84 -21.99 7.03 11.70
C LEU A 84 -21.77 5.97 10.59
N ASP A 85 -22.71 5.88 9.64
CA ASP A 85 -22.56 5.13 8.40
C ASP A 85 -23.37 5.79 7.26
N GLY A 86 -22.93 5.60 6.02
CA GLY A 86 -23.52 6.21 4.83
C GLY A 86 -22.74 7.41 4.28
N GLN A 87 -21.61 7.77 4.91
CA GLN A 87 -20.77 8.91 4.54
C GLN A 87 -20.42 8.95 3.05
N GLN A 88 -20.05 7.79 2.46
CA GLN A 88 -19.68 7.70 1.04
C GLN A 88 -20.88 7.97 0.12
N ARG A 89 -22.07 7.46 0.46
CA ARG A 89 -23.31 7.67 -0.31
C ARG A 89 -23.75 9.13 -0.24
N ILE A 90 -23.74 9.71 0.95
CA ILE A 90 -24.08 11.13 1.19
C ILE A 90 -23.15 12.05 0.40
N THR A 91 -21.84 11.80 0.50
CA THR A 91 -20.85 12.60 -0.22
C THR A 91 -21.01 12.47 -1.73
N SER A 92 -21.37 11.29 -2.25
CA SER A 92 -21.59 11.05 -3.69
C SER A 92 -22.73 11.91 -4.25
N PHE A 93 -23.92 11.85 -3.65
CA PHE A 93 -25.06 12.64 -4.15
C PHE A 93 -24.88 14.13 -3.89
N GLY A 94 -24.24 14.51 -2.78
CA GLY A 94 -23.92 15.91 -2.48
C GLY A 94 -22.96 16.51 -3.51
N ARG A 95 -21.89 15.80 -3.85
CA ARG A 95 -20.94 16.17 -4.92
C ARG A 95 -21.64 16.28 -6.28
N PHE A 96 -22.52 15.34 -6.62
CA PHE A 96 -23.25 15.38 -7.90
C PHE A 96 -24.15 16.62 -8.02
N ILE A 97 -24.94 16.89 -6.97
CA ILE A 97 -25.85 18.05 -6.92
C ILE A 97 -25.06 19.36 -6.95
N ALA A 98 -23.88 19.40 -6.32
CA ALA A 98 -22.95 20.52 -6.37
C ALA A 98 -22.15 20.62 -7.70
N GLY A 99 -22.43 19.77 -8.69
CA GLY A 99 -21.82 19.83 -10.02
C GLY A 99 -20.36 19.37 -10.06
N LYS A 100 -19.90 18.57 -9.10
CA LYS A 100 -18.48 18.14 -8.99
C LYS A 100 -18.09 17.03 -9.95
N PHE A 101 -19.05 16.31 -10.50
CA PHE A 101 -18.84 15.29 -11.53
C PHE A 101 -20.10 15.10 -12.38
N ALA A 102 -19.93 14.48 -13.54
CA ALA A 102 -21.02 14.09 -14.43
C ALA A 102 -21.23 12.57 -14.40
N ILE A 103 -22.46 12.14 -14.73
CA ILE A 103 -22.77 10.74 -15.04
C ILE A 103 -22.96 10.58 -16.55
N LYS A 104 -22.94 9.36 -17.06
CA LYS A 104 -23.35 9.08 -18.44
C LYS A 104 -24.83 8.70 -18.48
N ASP A 105 -25.56 9.23 -19.45
CA ASP A 105 -26.91 8.75 -19.76
C ASP A 105 -26.89 7.49 -20.64
N ASP A 106 -28.08 6.99 -21.00
CA ASP A 106 -28.26 5.77 -21.79
C ASP A 106 -27.65 5.88 -23.20
N ASP A 107 -27.50 7.11 -23.71
CA ASP A 107 -26.86 7.41 -25.00
C ASP A 107 -25.34 7.65 -24.87
N GLY A 108 -24.80 7.56 -23.64
CA GLY A 108 -23.38 7.74 -23.35
C GLY A 108 -22.94 9.21 -23.21
N ASN A 109 -23.88 10.17 -23.22
CA ASN A 109 -23.57 11.58 -23.07
C ASN A 109 -23.36 11.96 -21.60
N GLU A 110 -22.44 12.90 -21.35
CA GLU A 110 -22.18 13.41 -20.01
C GLU A 110 -23.29 14.34 -19.52
N GLN A 111 -23.81 14.05 -18.33
CA GLN A 111 -24.89 14.78 -17.68
C GLN A 111 -24.44 15.28 -16.30
N TYR A 112 -24.34 16.59 -16.15
CA TYR A 112 -24.25 17.25 -14.85
C TYR A 112 -25.65 17.46 -14.26
N PHE A 113 -25.77 17.52 -12.93
CA PHE A 113 -27.06 17.73 -12.27
C PHE A 113 -27.81 18.97 -12.79
N SER A 114 -27.12 20.08 -13.04
CA SER A 114 -27.71 21.32 -13.55
C SER A 114 -28.26 21.21 -14.97
N GLY A 115 -27.61 20.42 -15.83
CA GLY A 115 -27.99 20.20 -17.23
C GLY A 115 -29.01 19.08 -17.44
N MET A 116 -29.24 18.25 -16.43
CA MET A 116 -30.17 17.13 -16.50
C MET A 116 -31.64 17.59 -16.63
N ALA A 117 -32.49 16.76 -17.25
CA ALA A 117 -33.94 17.01 -17.32
C ALA A 117 -34.58 17.22 -15.93
N LYS A 118 -35.57 18.11 -15.84
CA LYS A 118 -36.15 18.58 -14.57
C LYS A 118 -36.88 17.48 -13.79
N ASP A 119 -37.46 16.51 -14.47
CA ASP A 119 -38.09 15.33 -13.88
C ASP A 119 -37.04 14.46 -13.17
N LYS A 120 -35.88 14.22 -13.79
CA LYS A 120 -34.76 13.47 -13.18
C LYS A 120 -34.12 14.23 -12.02
N GLN A 121 -33.92 15.55 -12.14
CA GLN A 121 -33.48 16.40 -11.00
C GLN A 121 -34.44 16.27 -9.81
N THR A 122 -35.75 16.37 -10.08
CA THR A 122 -36.80 16.28 -9.07
C THR A 122 -36.83 14.90 -8.42
N ARG A 123 -36.67 13.83 -9.21
CA ARG A 123 -36.58 12.45 -8.72
C ARG A 123 -35.45 12.30 -7.70
N ILE A 124 -34.23 12.71 -8.06
CA ILE A 124 -33.07 12.66 -7.17
C ILE A 124 -33.32 13.43 -5.87
N LEU A 125 -33.77 14.68 -5.97
CA LEU A 125 -33.95 15.56 -4.81
C LEU A 125 -35.04 15.07 -3.85
N LYS A 126 -36.12 14.50 -4.36
CA LYS A 126 -37.28 14.03 -3.56
C LYS A 126 -37.11 12.62 -3.00
N THR A 127 -36.05 11.90 -3.34
CA THR A 127 -35.79 10.57 -2.79
C THR A 127 -35.70 10.64 -1.28
N LYS A 128 -36.59 9.90 -0.60
CA LYS A 128 -36.59 9.73 0.85
C LYS A 128 -35.52 8.74 1.28
N LEU A 129 -34.81 9.06 2.34
CA LEU A 129 -33.74 8.25 2.90
C LEU A 129 -34.25 7.47 4.11
N THR A 130 -33.69 6.28 4.32
CA THR A 130 -33.95 5.47 5.52
C THR A 130 -32.81 5.70 6.52
N ILE A 131 -33.05 6.50 7.54
CA ILE A 131 -32.02 6.96 8.48
C ILE A 131 -32.36 6.50 9.90
N TYR A 132 -31.42 5.90 10.60
CA TYR A 132 -31.49 5.76 12.05
C TYR A 132 -30.69 6.87 12.72
N GLU A 133 -31.36 7.69 13.52
CA GLU A 133 -30.69 8.55 14.49
C GLU A 133 -30.41 7.74 15.75
N CYS A 134 -29.16 7.77 16.18
CA CYS A 134 -28.64 6.96 17.27
C CYS A 134 -28.09 7.86 18.38
N GLU A 135 -28.36 7.50 19.63
CA GLU A 135 -27.89 8.23 20.80
C GLU A 135 -27.33 7.24 21.83
N GLY A 136 -26.15 7.51 22.37
CA GLY A 136 -25.48 6.61 23.30
C GLY A 136 -24.15 7.15 23.81
N LYS A 137 -23.52 6.43 24.73
CA LYS A 137 -22.18 6.75 25.21
C LYS A 137 -21.16 6.55 24.09
N GLU A 138 -20.03 7.24 24.16
CA GLU A 138 -18.93 7.13 23.19
C GLU A 138 -18.51 5.67 22.96
N SER A 139 -18.43 4.87 24.02
CA SER A 139 -18.09 3.44 23.93
C SER A 139 -19.08 2.64 23.10
N GLU A 140 -20.38 2.90 23.25
CA GLU A 140 -21.45 2.21 22.52
C GLU A 140 -21.43 2.62 21.04
N ILE A 141 -21.23 3.92 20.76
CA ILE A 141 -21.14 4.44 19.39
C ILE A 141 -19.94 3.85 18.66
N LYS A 142 -18.78 3.74 19.33
CA LYS A 142 -17.58 3.13 18.76
C LYS A 142 -17.74 1.64 18.48
N GLU A 143 -18.38 0.89 19.38
CA GLU A 143 -18.68 -0.52 19.16
C GLU A 143 -19.65 -0.70 17.99
N TRP A 144 -20.69 0.13 17.93
CA TRP A 144 -21.65 0.11 16.83
C TRP A 144 -21.00 0.46 15.48
N PHE A 145 -20.12 1.46 15.46
CA PHE A 145 -19.34 1.83 14.28
C PHE A 145 -18.55 0.62 13.75
N LYS A 146 -17.94 -0.18 14.62
CA LYS A 146 -17.25 -1.41 14.19
C LYS A 146 -18.23 -2.42 13.57
N THR A 147 -19.38 -2.63 14.19
CA THR A 147 -20.40 -3.59 13.74
C THR A 147 -20.98 -3.24 12.37
N ILE A 148 -21.34 -1.97 12.14
CA ILE A 148 -21.97 -1.58 10.86
C ILE A 148 -20.98 -1.56 9.69
N ASN A 149 -19.69 -1.30 9.96
CA ASN A 149 -18.65 -1.27 8.92
C ASN A 149 -18.19 -2.68 8.48
N ILE A 150 -18.81 -3.75 8.99
CA ILE A 150 -18.58 -5.13 8.51
C ILE A 150 -19.13 -5.32 7.10
N ALA A 151 -20.25 -4.67 6.77
CA ALA A 151 -20.89 -4.77 5.45
C ALA A 151 -20.40 -3.65 4.51
N GLY A 152 -19.88 -4.02 3.34
CA GLY A 152 -19.43 -3.07 2.30
C GLY A 152 -17.92 -3.14 2.04
N VAL A 153 -17.29 -2.00 1.72
CA VAL A 153 -15.82 -1.91 1.60
C VAL A 153 -15.24 -1.83 3.00
N PRO A 154 -14.55 -2.87 3.50
CA PRO A 154 -14.07 -2.91 4.87
C PRO A 154 -13.06 -1.79 5.12
N LEU A 155 -13.02 -1.31 6.36
CA LEU A 155 -11.95 -0.44 6.83
C LEU A 155 -10.64 -1.24 6.85
N ASN A 156 -9.54 -0.62 6.45
CA ASN A 156 -8.21 -1.18 6.74
C ASN A 156 -7.85 -0.93 8.21
N GLU A 157 -6.74 -1.53 8.65
CA GLU A 157 -6.32 -1.46 10.04
C GLU A 157 -6.07 -0.01 10.50
N GLN A 158 -5.40 0.82 9.69
CA GLN A 158 -5.16 2.22 10.03
C GLN A 158 -6.44 3.06 10.10
N GLU A 159 -7.39 2.83 9.20
CA GLU A 159 -8.71 3.47 9.22
C GLU A 159 -9.47 3.13 10.52
N LEU A 160 -9.35 1.90 11.01
CA LEU A 160 -9.92 1.47 12.29
C LEU A 160 -9.20 2.12 13.49
N LEU A 161 -7.87 2.14 13.49
CA LEU A 161 -7.07 2.78 14.54
C LEU A 161 -7.36 4.28 14.64
N ASN A 162 -7.49 4.97 13.51
CA ASN A 162 -7.88 6.38 13.45
C ASN A 162 -9.27 6.64 14.05
N ALA A 163 -10.21 5.70 13.90
CA ALA A 163 -11.53 5.80 14.53
C ALA A 163 -11.47 5.56 16.06
N ILE A 164 -10.64 4.63 16.52
CA ILE A 164 -10.48 4.31 17.95
C ILE A 164 -9.81 5.48 18.69
N TYR A 165 -8.72 6.01 18.11
CA TYR A 165 -7.85 7.02 18.69
C TYR A 165 -8.12 8.43 18.16
N SER A 166 -9.34 8.71 17.70
CA SER A 166 -9.72 10.05 17.22
C SER A 166 -9.38 11.14 18.24
N GLY A 167 -8.90 12.27 17.74
CA GLY A 167 -8.47 13.44 18.48
C GLY A 167 -7.48 14.28 17.65
N PRO A 168 -7.16 15.52 18.08
CA PRO A 168 -6.44 16.52 17.27
C PRO A 168 -5.24 16.00 16.48
N PHE A 169 -4.45 15.10 17.07
CA PHE A 169 -3.32 14.42 16.43
C PHE A 169 -3.71 13.66 15.15
N VAL A 170 -4.79 12.86 15.20
CA VAL A 170 -5.28 12.09 14.04
C VAL A 170 -5.82 13.03 12.97
N THR A 171 -6.53 14.08 13.35
CA THR A 171 -7.00 15.11 12.41
C THR A 171 -5.83 15.73 11.64
N LEU A 172 -4.78 16.16 12.35
CA LEU A 172 -3.58 16.73 11.74
C LEU A 172 -2.82 15.72 10.89
N GLY A 173 -2.68 14.49 11.38
CA GLY A 173 -2.03 13.39 10.65
C GLY A 173 -2.73 13.08 9.33
N LYS A 174 -4.07 13.06 9.31
CA LYS A 174 -4.87 12.86 8.09
C LYS A 174 -4.73 14.04 7.14
N ALA A 175 -4.71 15.27 7.65
CA ALA A 175 -4.53 16.47 6.82
C ALA A 175 -3.17 16.47 6.09
N GLU A 176 -2.11 15.98 6.74
CA GLU A 176 -0.78 15.86 6.14
C GLU A 176 -0.68 14.65 5.20
N PHE A 177 -0.90 13.45 5.72
CA PHE A 177 -0.54 12.18 5.06
C PHE A 177 -1.66 11.55 4.25
N SER A 178 -2.92 11.94 4.51
CA SER A 178 -4.09 11.37 3.83
C SER A 178 -4.73 12.35 2.84
N ASN A 179 -4.08 13.47 2.54
CA ASN A 179 -4.49 14.42 1.52
C ASN A 179 -3.88 14.04 0.16
N SER A 180 -4.69 13.60 -0.79
CA SER A 180 -4.24 13.22 -2.14
C SER A 180 -3.73 14.39 -3.00
N GLN A 181 -4.01 15.63 -2.60
CA GLN A 181 -3.47 16.85 -3.23
C GLN A 181 -2.18 17.36 -2.57
N ASN A 182 -1.64 16.65 -1.56
CA ASN A 182 -0.37 17.06 -0.94
C ASN A 182 0.77 17.06 -1.98
N ALA A 183 1.56 18.14 -2.00
CA ALA A 183 2.65 18.31 -2.95
C ALA A 183 3.71 17.19 -2.88
N ASN A 184 3.82 16.49 -1.74
CA ASN A 184 4.78 15.42 -1.54
C ASN A 184 4.29 14.04 -2.01
N ILE A 185 3.04 13.88 -2.45
CA ILE A 185 2.48 12.57 -2.83
C ILE A 185 3.34 11.85 -3.86
N GLN A 186 3.83 12.57 -4.88
CA GLN A 186 4.70 11.98 -5.90
C GLN A 186 6.01 11.47 -5.31
N LYS A 187 6.62 12.23 -4.38
CA LYS A 187 7.85 11.85 -3.68
C LYS A 187 7.59 10.62 -2.81
N TRP A 188 6.56 10.65 -1.97
CA TRP A 188 6.26 9.54 -1.06
C TRP A 188 5.94 8.25 -1.80
N SER A 189 5.23 8.32 -2.92
CA SER A 189 4.86 7.16 -3.75
C SER A 189 6.07 6.42 -4.35
N ALA A 190 7.24 7.07 -4.43
CA ALA A 190 8.47 6.43 -4.88
C ALA A 190 9.07 5.47 -3.83
N TYR A 191 8.74 5.65 -2.54
CA TYR A 191 9.34 4.91 -1.42
C TYR A 191 8.31 4.08 -0.65
N VAL A 192 7.10 4.61 -0.51
CA VAL A 192 6.01 3.98 0.23
C VAL A 192 4.96 3.48 -0.75
N LYS A 193 4.58 2.21 -0.59
CA LYS A 193 3.53 1.59 -1.40
C LYS A 193 2.18 1.93 -0.80
N GLY A 194 1.28 2.50 -1.60
CA GLY A 194 -0.10 2.76 -1.20
C GLY A 194 -0.64 4.07 -1.75
N SER A 195 -1.68 4.59 -1.11
CA SER A 195 -2.40 5.79 -1.48
C SER A 195 -2.74 6.62 -0.25
N ALA A 196 -2.79 7.95 -0.43
CA ALA A 196 -3.23 8.86 0.62
C ALA A 196 -4.69 8.60 1.04
N ASN A 197 -5.57 8.27 0.08
CA ASN A 197 -6.98 8.05 0.35
C ASN A 197 -7.25 6.83 1.25
N ARG A 198 -6.39 5.82 1.19
CA ARG A 198 -6.42 4.66 2.10
C ARG A 198 -5.51 4.81 3.31
N GLN A 199 -4.96 6.01 3.52
CA GLN A 199 -4.16 6.37 4.69
C GLN A 199 -2.85 5.56 4.78
N ASP A 200 -2.37 5.02 3.67
CA ASP A 200 -1.18 4.14 3.65
C ASP A 200 0.11 4.92 3.98
N PHE A 201 0.20 6.20 3.61
CA PHE A 201 1.33 7.05 4.02
C PHE A 201 1.30 7.36 5.52
N MET A 202 0.10 7.53 6.11
CA MET A 202 -0.05 7.78 7.54
C MET A 202 0.29 6.52 8.34
N GLU A 203 -0.21 5.36 7.89
CA GLU A 203 0.13 4.05 8.44
C GLU A 203 1.65 3.84 8.44
N ARG A 204 2.31 4.07 7.30
CA ARG A 204 3.76 3.94 7.21
C ARG A 204 4.53 4.93 8.08
N ALA A 205 4.07 6.18 8.19
CA ALA A 205 4.68 7.16 9.08
C ALA A 205 4.58 6.73 10.54
N LEU A 206 3.41 6.23 10.95
CA LEU A 206 3.17 5.74 12.30
C LEU A 206 3.98 4.48 12.60
N ASP A 207 4.03 3.53 11.67
CA ASP A 207 4.84 2.32 11.75
C ASP A 207 6.31 2.66 12.03
N TRP A 208 6.85 3.61 11.25
CA TRP A 208 8.24 4.02 11.37
C TRP A 208 8.58 4.70 12.69
N VAL A 209 7.80 5.69 13.12
CA VAL A 209 8.08 6.41 14.38
C VAL A 209 7.86 5.52 15.60
N SER A 210 6.88 4.61 15.54
CA SER A 210 6.54 3.69 16.65
C SER A 210 7.30 2.37 16.64
N LYS A 211 8.09 2.11 15.59
CA LYS A 211 8.83 0.86 15.37
C LYS A 211 7.88 -0.35 15.35
N GLY A 212 6.74 -0.20 14.68
CA GLY A 212 5.68 -1.21 14.57
C GLY A 212 4.61 -1.17 15.65
N ASN A 213 4.73 -0.32 16.68
CA ASN A 213 3.75 -0.21 17.78
C ASN A 213 2.73 0.91 17.56
N ILE A 214 2.06 0.91 16.41
CA ILE A 214 1.17 2.00 15.97
C ILE A 214 0.08 2.31 17.01
N SER A 215 -0.60 1.27 17.51
CA SER A 215 -1.73 1.41 18.43
C SER A 215 -1.35 2.12 19.73
N ASP A 216 -0.20 1.76 20.30
CA ASP A 216 0.29 2.35 21.55
C ASP A 216 0.72 3.80 21.34
N TYR A 217 1.43 4.08 20.23
CA TYR A 217 1.83 5.43 19.88
C TYR A 217 0.60 6.34 19.70
N MET A 218 -0.38 5.91 18.90
CA MET A 218 -1.61 6.68 18.69
C MET A 218 -2.40 6.89 20.01
N SER A 219 -2.44 5.90 20.89
CA SER A 219 -3.10 6.02 22.19
C SER A 219 -2.49 7.12 23.06
N GLN A 220 -1.16 7.22 23.09
CA GLN A 220 -0.42 8.21 23.87
C GLN A 220 -0.56 9.61 23.29
N HIS A 221 -0.53 9.73 21.95
CA HIS A 221 -0.49 11.02 21.25
C HIS A 221 -1.86 11.57 20.83
N ARG A 222 -2.98 10.85 21.01
CA ARG A 222 -4.29 11.25 20.46
C ARG A 222 -4.78 12.65 20.84
N LYS A 223 -4.28 13.25 21.92
CA LYS A 223 -4.64 14.59 22.38
C LYS A 223 -3.64 15.67 21.97
N ASP A 224 -2.54 15.30 21.33
CA ASP A 224 -1.50 16.24 20.93
C ASP A 224 -2.01 17.17 19.85
N GLU A 225 -1.67 18.46 19.97
CA GLU A 225 -2.11 19.51 19.05
C GLU A 225 -1.12 19.73 17.88
N ASN A 226 -0.15 18.83 17.71
CA ASN A 226 0.81 18.85 16.62
C ASN A 226 1.23 17.42 16.22
N ILE A 227 1.85 17.27 15.04
CA ILE A 227 2.38 16.01 14.51
C ILE A 227 3.87 16.12 14.18
N ASN A 228 4.60 17.00 14.87
CA ASN A 228 5.96 17.36 14.50
C ASN A 228 6.91 16.17 14.53
N GLU A 229 6.82 15.32 15.55
CA GLU A 229 7.65 14.10 15.64
C GLU A 229 7.36 13.15 14.46
N LEU A 230 6.08 12.78 14.27
CA LEU A 230 5.62 11.92 13.18
C LEU A 230 6.11 12.43 11.82
N LYS A 231 5.90 13.72 11.55
CA LYS A 231 6.30 14.36 10.28
C LYS A 231 7.81 14.42 10.11
N THR A 232 8.54 14.80 11.14
CA THR A 232 10.00 14.92 11.10
C THR A 232 10.65 13.56 10.89
N TYR A 233 10.19 12.52 11.60
CA TYR A 233 10.72 11.18 11.48
C TYR A 233 10.50 10.62 10.07
N PHE A 234 9.26 10.69 9.56
CA PHE A 234 8.93 10.23 8.22
C PHE A 234 9.76 10.93 7.14
N ASN A 235 9.88 12.26 7.21
CA ASN A 235 10.68 13.03 6.27
C ASN A 235 12.17 12.67 6.38
N SER A 236 12.70 12.47 7.58
CA SER A 236 14.11 12.10 7.79
C SER A 236 14.46 10.77 7.12
N VAL A 237 13.58 9.76 7.21
CA VAL A 237 13.75 8.47 6.54
C VAL A 237 13.80 8.64 5.03
N ILE A 238 12.83 9.36 4.46
CA ILE A 238 12.74 9.58 3.01
C ILE A 238 13.90 10.44 2.50
N GLU A 239 14.26 11.50 3.21
CA GLU A 239 15.36 12.39 2.84
C GLU A 239 16.68 11.65 2.87
N TRP A 240 16.95 10.87 3.92
CA TRP A 240 18.12 10.01 3.97
C TRP A 240 18.18 9.05 2.77
N ALA A 241 17.11 8.29 2.52
CA ALA A 241 17.06 7.35 1.39
C ALA A 241 17.33 8.06 0.06
N SER A 242 16.69 9.23 -0.17
CA SER A 242 16.87 10.03 -1.39
C SER A 242 18.26 10.66 -1.52
N SER A 243 18.93 10.93 -0.39
CA SER A 243 20.29 11.48 -0.39
C SER A 243 21.34 10.41 -0.73
N VAL A 244 21.11 9.16 -0.29
CA VAL A 244 21.99 8.02 -0.57
C VAL A 244 21.81 7.54 -2.01
N PHE A 245 20.56 7.41 -2.46
CA PHE A 245 20.21 6.93 -3.79
C PHE A 245 19.66 8.06 -4.67
N LYS A 246 20.53 8.67 -5.47
CA LYS A 246 20.16 9.78 -6.38
C LYS A 246 19.18 9.35 -7.48
N ASP A 247 19.30 8.11 -7.93
CA ASP A 247 18.47 7.55 -9.00
C ASP A 247 17.23 6.89 -8.39
N VAL A 248 16.06 7.51 -8.60
CA VAL A 248 14.79 6.94 -8.13
C VAL A 248 14.39 5.78 -9.04
N GLN A 249 14.39 4.57 -8.49
CA GLN A 249 13.98 3.36 -9.20
C GLN A 249 12.61 2.88 -8.73
N ARG A 250 11.87 2.21 -9.62
CA ARG A 250 10.54 1.68 -9.31
C ARG A 250 10.55 0.71 -8.13
N GLU A 251 11.61 -0.10 -8.01
CA GLU A 251 11.74 -1.11 -6.96
C GLU A 251 11.99 -0.52 -5.57
N MET A 252 12.31 0.77 -5.46
CA MET A 252 12.40 1.48 -4.17
C MET A 252 11.05 1.55 -3.44
N CYS A 253 9.95 1.45 -4.19
CA CYS A 253 8.60 1.52 -3.63
C CYS A 253 8.27 0.26 -2.80
N GLY A 254 7.97 0.48 -1.52
CA GLY A 254 7.62 -0.56 -0.56
C GLY A 254 8.81 -1.39 -0.10
N ILE A 255 10.00 -0.78 -0.03
CA ILE A 255 11.11 -1.30 0.77
C ILE A 255 10.90 -0.85 2.22
N GLU A 256 11.40 -1.63 3.19
CA GLU A 256 11.34 -1.31 4.62
C GLU A 256 12.33 -0.19 5.01
N TRP A 257 12.12 1.00 4.45
CA TRP A 257 13.00 2.16 4.62
C TRP A 257 13.15 2.59 6.08
N GLY A 258 12.12 2.46 6.91
CA GLY A 258 12.21 2.75 8.35
C GLY A 258 13.23 1.86 9.06
N ARG A 259 13.19 0.54 8.81
CA ARG A 259 14.19 -0.40 9.34
C ARG A 259 15.59 -0.08 8.79
N LEU A 260 15.69 0.13 7.48
CA LEU A 260 16.98 0.44 6.85
C LEU A 260 17.57 1.74 7.37
N TYR A 261 16.73 2.75 7.62
CA TYR A 261 17.16 4.00 8.24
C TYR A 261 17.78 3.69 9.61
N GLU A 262 17.07 3.03 10.52
CA GLU A 262 17.57 2.69 11.85
C GLU A 262 18.91 1.94 11.82
N GLU A 263 19.10 1.05 10.85
CA GLU A 263 20.29 0.21 10.72
C GLU A 263 21.48 0.91 10.04
N TYR A 264 21.21 1.78 9.06
CA TYR A 264 22.24 2.27 8.13
C TYR A 264 22.46 3.79 8.15
N HIS A 265 21.56 4.61 8.72
CA HIS A 265 21.65 6.09 8.59
C HIS A 265 22.92 6.73 9.18
N LYS A 266 23.56 6.06 10.14
CA LYS A 266 24.81 6.51 10.76
C LYS A 266 26.06 6.22 9.92
N LYS A 267 25.92 5.47 8.82
CA LYS A 267 27.01 5.19 7.89
C LYS A 267 27.07 6.28 6.83
N SER A 268 28.28 6.68 6.46
CA SER A 268 28.50 7.65 5.38
C SER A 268 28.52 6.93 4.02
N TYR A 269 27.76 7.45 3.07
CA TYR A 269 27.71 6.95 1.70
C TYR A 269 28.18 8.03 0.72
N ASN A 270 28.89 7.63 -0.34
CA ASN A 270 29.15 8.51 -1.47
C ASN A 270 28.05 8.26 -2.52
N PRO A 271 27.12 9.22 -2.75
CA PRO A 271 25.98 8.98 -3.63
C PRO A 271 26.36 8.69 -5.09
N ALA A 272 27.50 9.21 -5.57
CA ALA A 272 27.97 8.92 -6.92
C ALA A 272 28.45 7.46 -7.04
N LYS A 273 29.13 6.94 -6.01
CA LYS A 273 29.55 5.53 -5.96
C LYS A 273 28.34 4.61 -5.86
N VAL A 274 27.38 4.94 -4.98
CA VAL A 274 26.13 4.19 -4.81
C VAL A 274 25.34 4.12 -6.11
N SER A 275 25.21 5.24 -6.83
CA SER A 275 24.53 5.29 -8.13
C SER A 275 25.22 4.40 -9.18
N ALA A 276 26.55 4.48 -9.30
CA ALA A 276 27.30 3.64 -10.24
C ALA A 276 27.12 2.14 -9.94
N GLU A 277 27.21 1.76 -8.66
CA GLU A 277 27.03 0.37 -8.22
C GLU A 277 25.59 -0.14 -8.43
N ALA A 278 24.59 0.69 -8.14
CA ALA A 278 23.20 0.36 -8.43
C ALA A 278 22.97 0.14 -9.93
N GLN A 279 23.54 0.99 -10.79
CA GLN A 279 23.44 0.86 -12.24
C GLN A 279 24.08 -0.44 -12.75
N GLU A 280 25.25 -0.80 -12.23
CA GLU A 280 25.91 -2.07 -12.56
C GLU A 280 25.05 -3.28 -12.18
N LEU A 281 24.51 -3.28 -10.96
CA LEU A 281 23.63 -4.35 -10.48
C LEU A 281 22.32 -4.42 -11.28
N TYR A 282 21.73 -3.29 -11.66
CA TYR A 282 20.53 -3.26 -12.52
C TYR A 282 20.78 -3.78 -13.94
N ALA A 283 22.01 -3.59 -14.45
CA ALA A 283 22.44 -4.08 -15.76
C ALA A 283 22.78 -5.58 -15.75
N ASP A 284 23.02 -6.16 -14.57
CA ASP A 284 23.34 -7.59 -14.43
C ASP A 284 22.08 -8.47 -14.66
N PRO A 285 22.03 -9.27 -15.75
CA PRO A 285 20.88 -10.11 -16.05
C PRO A 285 20.69 -11.28 -15.06
N TYR A 286 21.66 -11.54 -14.18
CA TYR A 286 21.60 -12.61 -13.19
C TYR A 286 20.95 -12.17 -11.87
N ILE A 287 20.76 -10.86 -11.64
CA ILE A 287 20.05 -10.40 -10.43
C ILE A 287 18.55 -10.58 -10.58
N LYS A 288 17.95 -11.40 -9.70
CA LYS A 288 16.51 -11.63 -9.69
C LYS A 288 15.78 -10.68 -8.75
N ASN A 289 16.36 -10.39 -7.60
CA ASN A 289 15.75 -9.52 -6.61
C ASN A 289 16.33 -8.11 -6.67
N ARG A 290 15.75 -7.27 -7.54
CA ARG A 290 16.14 -5.87 -7.68
C ARG A 290 15.87 -5.02 -6.43
N LYS A 291 14.87 -5.40 -5.61
CA LYS A 291 14.62 -4.71 -4.32
C LYS A 291 15.78 -4.91 -3.33
N GLY A 292 16.45 -6.06 -3.40
CA GLY A 292 17.58 -6.35 -2.52
C GLY A 292 18.85 -5.55 -2.84
N ILE A 293 18.93 -4.92 -4.02
CA ILE A 293 20.08 -4.09 -4.42
C ILE A 293 20.32 -2.96 -3.40
N PHE A 294 19.26 -2.30 -2.94
CA PHE A 294 19.39 -1.14 -2.06
C PHE A 294 19.99 -1.54 -0.71
N GLU A 295 19.45 -2.58 -0.07
CA GLU A 295 19.99 -3.08 1.20
C GLU A 295 21.38 -3.69 1.03
N TYR A 296 21.64 -4.39 -0.08
CA TYR A 296 22.95 -4.92 -0.40
C TYR A 296 24.02 -3.83 -0.42
N ILE A 297 23.77 -2.73 -1.14
CA ILE A 297 24.70 -1.58 -1.20
C ILE A 297 24.83 -0.91 0.17
N LEU A 298 23.72 -0.70 0.90
CA LEU A 298 23.75 -0.13 2.24
C LEU A 298 24.59 -0.99 3.21
N GLY A 299 24.53 -2.30 3.05
CA GLY A 299 25.31 -3.32 3.75
C GLY A 299 26.80 -3.37 3.38
N GLY A 300 27.26 -2.50 2.48
CA GLY A 300 28.64 -2.50 1.99
C GLY A 300 28.92 -3.63 0.99
N SER A 301 27.88 -4.14 0.33
CA SER A 301 27.97 -5.08 -0.78
C SER A 301 28.53 -6.44 -0.35
N VAL A 302 28.07 -6.92 0.81
CA VAL A 302 28.52 -8.17 1.45
C VAL A 302 27.47 -9.27 1.36
N ASP A 303 26.21 -8.99 1.72
CA ASP A 303 25.16 -10.03 1.78
C ASP A 303 24.49 -10.25 0.42
N THR A 304 25.12 -11.10 -0.38
CA THR A 304 24.66 -11.40 -1.74
C THR A 304 23.33 -12.16 -1.79
N LYS A 305 22.84 -12.70 -0.68
CA LYS A 305 21.54 -13.40 -0.63
C LYS A 305 20.40 -12.44 -0.95
N LEU A 306 20.58 -11.15 -0.64
CA LEU A 306 19.61 -10.10 -0.95
C LEU A 306 19.33 -10.01 -2.46
N LEU A 307 20.27 -10.37 -3.33
CA LEU A 307 20.16 -10.22 -4.78
C LEU A 307 19.49 -11.42 -5.49
N GLU A 308 19.35 -12.57 -4.82
CA GLU A 308 18.83 -13.83 -5.39
C GLU A 308 19.47 -14.19 -6.75
N VAL A 309 20.80 -14.10 -6.86
CA VAL A 309 21.52 -14.24 -8.14
C VAL A 309 21.24 -15.61 -8.80
N ARG A 310 20.77 -15.60 -10.05
CA ARG A 310 20.62 -16.82 -10.88
C ARG A 310 22.00 -17.34 -11.22
N VAL A 311 22.26 -18.59 -10.84
CA VAL A 311 23.62 -19.14 -10.86
C VAL A 311 24.16 -19.34 -12.29
N PHE A 312 23.40 -19.86 -13.27
CA PHE A 312 23.80 -19.95 -14.69
C PHE A 312 22.58 -20.13 -15.63
N ASP A 313 22.66 -19.71 -16.90
CA ASP A 313 21.63 -19.99 -17.92
C ASP A 313 21.67 -21.47 -18.40
N GLU A 314 20.58 -21.95 -19.00
CA GLU A 314 20.44 -23.35 -19.42
C GLU A 314 21.47 -23.78 -20.49
N ALA A 315 21.91 -22.87 -21.37
CA ALA A 315 22.90 -23.18 -22.39
C ALA A 315 24.28 -23.43 -21.75
N THR A 316 24.65 -22.59 -20.80
CA THR A 316 25.87 -22.70 -20.00
C THR A 316 25.86 -23.98 -19.18
N LYS A 317 24.74 -24.29 -18.50
CA LYS A 317 24.58 -25.55 -17.75
C LYS A 317 24.81 -26.78 -18.62
N LYS A 318 24.13 -26.85 -19.78
CA LYS A 318 24.28 -27.98 -20.72
C LYS A 318 25.70 -28.13 -21.24
N THR A 319 26.34 -27.00 -21.59
CA THR A 319 27.72 -26.98 -22.10
C THR A 319 28.71 -27.50 -21.06
N VAL A 320 28.62 -26.99 -19.83
CA VAL A 320 29.51 -27.36 -18.72
C VAL A 320 29.27 -28.80 -18.27
N TYR A 321 28.00 -29.22 -18.21
CA TYR A 321 27.64 -30.62 -17.95
C TYR A 321 28.25 -31.58 -18.96
N ALA A 322 28.12 -31.29 -20.26
CA ALA A 322 28.67 -32.15 -21.30
C ALA A 322 30.21 -32.25 -21.20
N ALA A 323 30.88 -31.13 -20.98
CA ALA A 323 32.32 -31.08 -20.80
C ALA A 323 32.80 -31.84 -19.55
N GLN A 324 32.15 -31.64 -18.40
CA GLN A 324 32.46 -32.37 -17.16
C GLN A 324 32.21 -33.86 -17.31
N THR A 325 31.09 -34.25 -17.91
CA THR A 325 30.70 -35.65 -18.09
C THR A 325 31.68 -36.39 -18.99
N LYS A 326 32.04 -35.82 -20.15
CA LYS A 326 33.04 -36.41 -21.04
C LYS A 326 34.41 -36.59 -20.36
N LYS A 327 34.84 -35.60 -19.58
CA LYS A 327 36.10 -35.66 -18.82
C LYS A 327 36.06 -36.71 -17.70
N ALA A 328 34.90 -36.86 -17.06
CA ALA A 328 34.66 -37.80 -15.99
C ALA A 328 34.65 -39.26 -16.49
N GLU A 329 33.94 -39.52 -17.60
CA GLU A 329 33.91 -40.81 -18.29
C GLU A 329 35.30 -41.28 -18.71
N THR A 330 36.08 -40.38 -19.34
CA THR A 330 37.45 -40.69 -19.77
C THR A 330 38.37 -41.07 -18.60
N LYS A 331 38.10 -40.55 -17.40
CA LYS A 331 38.92 -40.75 -16.20
C LYS A 331 38.34 -41.81 -15.24
N GLY A 332 37.19 -42.41 -15.56
CA GLY A 332 36.49 -43.33 -14.66
C GLY A 332 36.08 -42.71 -13.32
N LYS A 333 35.79 -41.40 -13.28
CA LYS A 333 35.41 -40.65 -12.07
C LYS A 333 34.02 -40.05 -12.21
N SER A 334 33.45 -39.56 -11.11
CA SER A 334 32.17 -38.86 -11.13
C SER A 334 32.26 -37.53 -11.88
N ASN A 335 31.17 -37.16 -12.57
CA ASN A 335 31.01 -35.84 -13.17
C ASN A 335 30.68 -34.73 -12.15
N CYS A 336 30.46 -35.08 -10.87
CA CYS A 336 30.48 -34.16 -9.74
C CYS A 336 31.90 -34.13 -9.11
N PRO A 337 32.62 -32.99 -9.14
CA PRO A 337 33.96 -32.86 -8.56
C PRO A 337 34.07 -33.28 -7.10
N LEU A 338 33.05 -33.00 -6.28
CA LEU A 338 33.03 -33.37 -4.87
C LEU A 338 32.84 -34.89 -4.67
N CYS A 339 32.02 -35.54 -5.49
CA CYS A 339 31.94 -37.02 -5.49
C CYS A 339 33.27 -37.64 -5.94
N ALA A 340 33.94 -37.06 -6.94
CA ALA A 340 35.17 -37.61 -7.50
C ALA A 340 36.36 -37.61 -6.52
N VAL A 341 36.37 -36.69 -5.54
CA VAL A 341 37.41 -36.56 -4.51
C VAL A 341 37.04 -37.29 -3.21
N GLY A 342 35.75 -37.55 -2.97
CA GLY A 342 35.26 -38.25 -1.79
C GLY A 342 35.63 -39.75 -1.71
N HIS A 343 35.32 -40.36 -0.57
CA HIS A 343 35.58 -41.78 -0.27
C HIS A 343 34.35 -42.69 -0.45
N ASP A 344 33.23 -42.14 -0.95
CA ASP A 344 31.93 -42.81 -1.00
C ASP A 344 31.69 -43.63 -2.28
N ALA A 345 30.62 -44.44 -2.25
CA ALA A 345 30.11 -45.24 -3.37
C ALA A 345 29.83 -44.45 -4.67
N ASN A 346 29.76 -43.12 -4.59
CA ASN A 346 29.48 -42.24 -5.72
C ASN A 346 30.74 -41.76 -6.48
N LYS A 347 31.94 -42.23 -6.11
CA LYS A 347 33.22 -41.73 -6.65
C LYS A 347 33.37 -41.83 -8.18
N SER A 348 32.76 -42.84 -8.78
CA SER A 348 32.72 -43.07 -10.23
C SER A 348 31.34 -42.82 -10.85
N LYS A 349 30.34 -42.40 -10.06
CA LYS A 349 28.96 -42.24 -10.54
C LYS A 349 28.84 -41.06 -11.51
N ILE A 350 28.29 -41.33 -12.69
CA ILE A 350 27.90 -40.30 -13.65
C ILE A 350 26.44 -39.92 -13.37
N TRP A 351 26.23 -38.70 -12.89
CA TRP A 351 24.89 -38.17 -12.61
C TRP A 351 24.27 -37.62 -13.89
N LYS A 352 22.95 -37.80 -14.06
CA LYS A 352 22.22 -37.18 -15.17
C LYS A 352 22.07 -35.67 -14.94
N LEU A 353 21.84 -34.92 -16.02
CA LEU A 353 21.70 -33.45 -15.95
C LEU A 353 20.61 -33.00 -14.98
N ASP A 354 19.47 -33.71 -14.92
CA ASP A 354 18.36 -33.45 -14.01
C ASP A 354 18.63 -33.85 -12.55
N GLU A 355 19.73 -34.56 -12.28
CA GLU A 355 20.21 -34.89 -10.94
C GLU A 355 21.32 -33.93 -10.45
N MET A 356 21.69 -32.95 -11.28
CA MET A 356 22.76 -32.00 -11.02
C MET A 356 22.24 -30.56 -11.03
N ASP A 357 22.92 -29.71 -10.28
CA ASP A 357 22.70 -28.26 -10.25
C ASP A 357 24.03 -27.58 -10.54
N ALA A 358 23.97 -26.50 -11.33
CA ALA A 358 25.14 -25.67 -11.58
C ALA A 358 25.45 -24.80 -10.36
N ASP A 359 26.73 -24.62 -10.10
CA ASP A 359 27.26 -23.88 -8.97
C ASP A 359 28.52 -23.15 -9.39
N HIS A 360 28.87 -22.08 -8.67
CA HIS A 360 30.12 -21.38 -8.95
C HIS A 360 31.31 -22.15 -8.37
N VAL A 361 32.44 -22.15 -9.08
CA VAL A 361 33.73 -22.63 -8.55
C VAL A 361 34.20 -21.67 -7.47
N THR A 362 34.23 -20.38 -7.79
CA THR A 362 34.40 -19.27 -6.84
C THR A 362 33.05 -18.62 -6.63
N ALA A 363 32.56 -18.58 -5.40
CA ALA A 363 31.27 -17.98 -5.08
C ALA A 363 31.14 -16.56 -5.65
N TRP A 364 29.96 -16.20 -6.15
CA TRP A 364 29.69 -14.85 -6.64
C TRP A 364 29.98 -13.78 -5.57
N SER A 365 29.69 -14.09 -4.30
CA SER A 365 30.03 -13.27 -3.12
C SER A 365 31.52 -13.05 -2.86
N LYS A 366 32.39 -13.81 -3.52
CA LYS A 366 33.86 -13.64 -3.45
C LYS A 366 34.42 -13.06 -4.75
N GLY A 367 33.58 -12.39 -5.55
CA GLY A 367 33.95 -11.82 -6.84
C GLY A 367 33.98 -12.85 -8.00
N GLY A 368 33.39 -14.03 -7.79
CA GLY A 368 33.31 -15.05 -8.84
C GLY A 368 32.25 -14.73 -9.89
N GLY A 369 32.65 -14.35 -11.09
CA GLY A 369 31.70 -14.01 -12.15
C GLY A 369 30.78 -15.17 -12.57
N THR A 370 29.56 -14.85 -13.01
CA THR A 370 28.61 -15.83 -13.57
C THR A 370 28.89 -16.06 -15.05
N ASN A 371 29.91 -16.86 -15.34
CA ASN A 371 30.26 -17.27 -16.71
C ASN A 371 30.65 -18.75 -16.78
N ALA A 372 30.70 -19.31 -17.98
CA ALA A 372 31.00 -20.73 -18.19
C ALA A 372 32.34 -21.19 -17.56
N LYS A 373 33.33 -20.29 -17.39
CA LYS A 373 34.64 -20.64 -16.78
C LYS A 373 34.54 -20.82 -15.27
N ASN A 374 33.61 -20.13 -14.61
CA ASN A 374 33.37 -20.23 -13.17
C ASN A 374 32.19 -21.16 -12.85
N CYS A 375 31.62 -21.84 -13.84
CA CYS A 375 30.51 -22.79 -13.66
C CYS A 375 31.05 -24.20 -13.43
N GLN A 376 30.47 -24.90 -12.46
CA GLN A 376 30.62 -26.34 -12.28
C GLN A 376 29.27 -27.00 -11.99
N MET A 377 29.07 -28.22 -12.49
CA MET A 377 27.92 -29.06 -12.15
C MET A 377 28.24 -29.88 -10.90
N LEU A 378 27.38 -29.79 -9.89
CA LEU A 378 27.41 -30.61 -8.68
C LEU A 378 26.15 -31.48 -8.62
N CYS A 379 26.23 -32.68 -8.04
CA CYS A 379 25.00 -33.44 -7.77
C CYS A 379 24.15 -32.66 -6.75
N LYS A 380 22.81 -32.82 -6.82
CA LYS A 380 21.86 -32.10 -5.95
C LYS A 380 22.22 -32.17 -4.46
N THR A 381 22.71 -33.31 -3.98
CA THR A 381 23.14 -33.49 -2.59
C THR A 381 24.31 -32.58 -2.23
N HIS A 382 25.36 -32.55 -3.07
CA HIS A 382 26.53 -31.71 -2.83
C HIS A 382 26.26 -30.22 -3.04
N ASN A 383 25.41 -29.86 -4.00
CA ASN A 383 25.01 -28.46 -4.20
C ASN A 383 24.24 -27.96 -2.96
N ARG A 384 23.24 -28.73 -2.48
CA ARG A 384 22.49 -28.39 -1.26
C ARG A 384 23.37 -28.33 -0.01
N ALA A 385 24.33 -29.24 0.12
CA ALA A 385 25.28 -29.23 1.25
C ALA A 385 26.19 -27.99 1.27
N LYS A 386 26.41 -27.34 0.13
CA LYS A 386 27.20 -26.11 0.02
C LYS A 386 26.47 -24.86 0.56
N GLY A 387 25.19 -24.97 0.90
CA GLY A 387 24.43 -23.90 1.56
C GLY A 387 24.02 -22.74 0.67
N ASN A 388 24.16 -22.85 -0.65
CA ASN A 388 23.62 -21.87 -1.61
C ASN A 388 22.11 -22.08 -1.74
N ARG A 389 21.33 -21.34 -0.94
CA ARG A 389 19.91 -21.06 -1.22
C ARG A 389 19.78 -19.68 -1.81
#